data_AF-A0A973I774-F1
#
_entry.id   AF-A0A973I774-F1
#
_cell.length_a   1.000
_cell.length_b   1.000
_cell.length_c   1.000
_cell.angle_alpha   90.00
_cell.angle_beta   90.00
_cell.angle_gamma   90.00
#
_symmetry.space_group_name_H-M   'P 1'
#
loop_
_entity.id
_entity.type
_entity.pdbx_description
1 polymer ?
#
loop_
_entity_poly.entity_id
_entity_poly.type
_entity_poly.pdbx_seq_one_letter_code
_entity_poly.pdbx_strand_id
1 'polypeptide(L)'
;MHGMEINAVYIQPVLMAPMLPGMGEADIHLEADIHATKDNQHGFGEGAWIPYLTISYTISKADGSWSTMGTFMPMSASDGPHYASNIKLDGVGKYQVSYHIDPPPRAGYYRHTDKETGVAKWWTPIDLTWNFTYLGYGKKGGY
;
A
#
# COMPACT_ATOMS: atom_id res chain seq x y z
N MET A 1 14.49 0.74 -2.25
CA MET A 1 14.25 0.68 -3.72
C MET A 1 13.82 2.06 -4.18
N HIS A 2 14.46 2.68 -5.18
CA HIS A 2 14.15 4.06 -5.63
C HIS A 2 14.08 5.11 -4.49
N GLY A 3 14.95 4.99 -3.48
CA GLY A 3 14.91 5.88 -2.31
C GLY A 3 13.68 5.70 -1.43
N MET A 4 13.06 4.52 -1.43
CA MET A 4 11.91 4.15 -0.60
C MET A 4 12.09 2.79 0.07
N GLU A 5 11.52 2.67 1.26
CA GLU A 5 11.16 1.42 1.92
C GLU A 5 9.68 1.14 1.65
N ILE A 6 9.36 -0.09 1.27
CA ILE A 6 7.99 -0.51 0.91
C ILE A 6 7.68 -1.80 1.67
N ASN A 7 6.74 -1.70 2.61
CA ASN A 7 6.30 -2.81 3.44
C ASN A 7 4.82 -3.12 3.20
N ALA A 8 4.46 -4.40 3.34
CA ALA A 8 3.09 -4.88 3.25
C ALA A 8 2.72 -5.54 4.58
N VAL A 9 1.65 -5.06 5.21
CA VAL A 9 1.16 -5.54 6.51
C VAL A 9 -0.32 -5.79 6.41
N TYR A 10 -0.86 -6.71 7.22
CA TYR A 10 -2.29 -6.78 7.43
C TYR A 10 -2.63 -6.93 8.92
N ILE A 11 -3.72 -6.30 9.32
CA ILE A 11 -4.30 -6.36 10.67
C ILE A 11 -5.78 -6.75 10.61
N GLN A 12 -6.47 -6.74 11.74
CA GLN A 12 -7.94 -6.85 11.76
C GLN A 12 -8.60 -5.69 10.98
N PRO A 13 -9.78 -5.89 10.37
CA PRO A 13 -10.52 -4.81 9.72
C PRO A 13 -10.70 -3.61 10.63
N VAL A 14 -10.58 -2.42 10.05
CA VAL A 14 -10.75 -1.15 10.78
C VAL A 14 -11.99 -0.40 10.29
N LEU A 15 -12.54 0.45 11.13
CA LEU A 15 -13.60 1.38 10.73
C LEU A 15 -12.95 2.63 10.13
N MET A 16 -13.46 3.05 8.97
CA MET A 16 -12.97 4.22 8.24
C MET A 16 -14.10 5.21 8.03
N ALA A 17 -13.74 6.48 7.82
CA ALA A 17 -14.68 7.54 7.47
C ALA A 17 -14.22 8.29 6.21
N PRO A 18 -15.13 8.62 5.28
CA PRO A 18 -16.54 8.21 5.27
C PRO A 18 -16.69 6.71 4.98
N MET A 19 -17.68 6.07 5.59
CA MET A 19 -18.00 4.67 5.26
C MET A 19 -18.95 4.65 4.06
N LEU A 20 -18.49 4.06 2.95
CA LEU A 20 -19.28 3.89 1.74
C LEU A 20 -19.96 2.52 1.71
N PRO A 21 -21.06 2.35 0.97
CA PRO A 21 -21.67 1.05 0.73
C PRO A 21 -20.62 0.04 0.23
N GLY A 22 -20.57 -1.14 0.86
CA GLY A 22 -19.62 -2.20 0.52
C GLY A 22 -18.32 -2.24 1.34
N MET A 23 -18.05 -1.26 2.20
CA MET A 23 -16.82 -1.23 3.03
C MET A 23 -16.90 -2.07 4.32
N GLY A 24 -18.07 -2.64 4.66
CA GLY A 24 -18.36 -3.23 5.97
C GLY A 24 -18.00 -4.71 6.14
N GLU A 25 -17.90 -5.49 5.07
CA GLU A 25 -17.58 -6.92 5.13
C GLU A 25 -16.12 -7.17 4.74
N ALA A 26 -15.27 -7.40 5.73
CA ALA A 26 -13.86 -7.69 5.51
C ALA A 26 -13.29 -8.63 6.57
N ASP A 27 -12.20 -9.30 6.21
CA ASP A 27 -11.45 -10.24 7.06
C ASP A 27 -10.11 -9.64 7.51
N ILE A 28 -9.53 -8.78 6.68
CA ILE A 28 -8.28 -8.06 6.98
C ILE A 28 -8.38 -6.59 6.60
N HIS A 29 -7.58 -5.76 7.26
CA HIS A 29 -7.16 -4.47 6.73
C HIS A 29 -5.75 -4.66 6.17
N LEU A 30 -5.59 -4.55 4.85
CA LEU A 30 -4.32 -4.71 4.16
C LEU A 30 -3.70 -3.33 3.91
N GLU A 31 -2.46 -3.16 4.32
CA GLU A 31 -1.73 -1.90 4.31
C GLU A 31 -0.48 -1.98 3.41
N ALA A 32 -0.12 -0.83 2.85
CA ALA A 32 1.15 -0.56 2.20
C ALA A 32 1.80 0.66 2.87
N ASP A 33 2.86 0.40 3.64
CA ASP A 33 3.66 1.41 4.31
C ASP A 33 4.85 1.78 3.44
N ILE A 34 4.86 3.01 2.94
CA ILE A 34 5.85 3.47 1.98
C ILE A 34 6.47 4.78 2.45
N HIS A 35 7.75 4.71 2.78
CA HIS A 35 8.49 5.82 3.36
C HIS A 35 9.79 6.06 2.60
N ALA A 36 10.21 7.32 2.52
CA ALA A 36 11.49 7.70 1.95
C ALA A 36 12.66 7.16 2.78
N THR A 37 13.64 6.55 2.12
CA THR A 37 14.94 6.26 2.73
C THR A 37 15.86 7.48 2.63
N LYS A 38 16.97 7.47 3.36
CA LYS A 38 17.96 8.56 3.39
C LYS A 38 18.47 9.00 2.02
N ASP A 39 18.52 8.08 1.05
CA ASP A 39 18.99 8.30 -0.31
C ASP A 39 17.88 8.73 -1.29
N ASN A 40 16.70 9.12 -0.81
CA ASN A 40 15.61 9.61 -1.65
C ASN A 40 16.06 10.82 -2.49
N GLN A 41 15.86 10.73 -3.81
CA GLN A 41 16.25 11.78 -4.77
C GLN A 41 15.07 12.59 -5.30
N HIS A 42 13.88 12.38 -4.73
CA HIS A 42 12.61 12.90 -5.23
C HIS A 42 12.04 14.05 -4.37
N GLY A 43 12.83 14.52 -3.39
CA GLY A 43 12.49 15.66 -2.54
C GLY A 43 11.79 15.30 -1.23
N PHE A 44 11.68 14.02 -0.90
CA PHE A 44 11.14 13.57 0.39
C PHE A 44 12.26 13.37 1.40
N GLY A 45 12.08 13.89 2.62
CA GLY A 45 13.02 13.69 3.72
C GLY A 45 13.01 12.24 4.22
N GLU A 46 14.11 11.79 4.82
CA GLU A 46 14.21 10.44 5.42
C GLU A 46 13.05 10.17 6.38
N GLY A 47 12.40 9.02 6.24
CA GLY A 47 11.25 8.60 7.04
C GLY A 47 9.92 9.28 6.69
N ALA A 48 9.89 10.20 5.72
CA ALA A 48 8.64 10.81 5.27
C ALA A 48 7.79 9.80 4.50
N TRP A 49 6.48 9.74 4.80
CA TRP A 49 5.52 9.00 3.99
C TRP A 49 5.52 9.53 2.55
N ILE A 50 5.38 8.64 1.57
CA ILE A 50 5.34 9.01 0.15
C ILE A 50 3.87 9.16 -0.28
N PRO A 51 3.35 10.40 -0.45
CA PRO A 51 1.96 10.62 -0.83
C PRO A 51 1.75 10.48 -2.34
N TYR A 52 0.48 10.57 -2.75
CA TYR A 52 0.04 10.59 -4.15
C TYR A 52 0.40 9.36 -5.01
N LEU A 53 0.81 8.25 -4.41
CA LEU A 53 0.90 6.96 -5.10
C LEU A 53 -0.49 6.45 -5.49
N THR A 54 -0.58 5.83 -6.66
CA THR A 54 -1.72 4.99 -7.03
C THR A 54 -1.27 3.54 -6.89
N ILE A 55 -1.90 2.79 -5.98
CA ILE A 55 -1.48 1.43 -5.66
C ILE A 55 -2.64 0.48 -5.88
N SER A 56 -2.49 -0.45 -6.81
CA SER A 56 -3.42 -1.57 -6.95
C SER A 56 -2.82 -2.83 -6.35
N TYR A 57 -3.70 -3.74 -5.91
CA TYR A 57 -3.31 -5.04 -5.40
C TYR A 57 -4.04 -6.16 -6.12
N THR A 58 -3.41 -7.32 -6.19
CA THR A 58 -4.06 -8.59 -6.51
C THR A 58 -3.71 -9.59 -5.41
N ILE A 59 -4.70 -10.31 -4.90
CA ILE A 59 -4.51 -11.40 -3.93
C ILE A 59 -5.04 -12.67 -4.56
N SER A 60 -4.29 -13.76 -4.45
CA SER A 60 -4.69 -15.09 -4.90
C SER A 60 -4.41 -16.14 -3.83
N LYS A 61 -5.25 -17.17 -3.75
CA LYS A 61 -4.90 -18.39 -3.01
C LYS A 61 -3.76 -19.10 -3.72
N ALA A 62 -2.87 -19.72 -2.94
CA ALA A 62 -1.73 -20.47 -3.47
C ALA A 62 -2.12 -21.67 -4.35
N ASP A 63 -3.34 -22.21 -4.19
CA ASP A 63 -3.89 -23.28 -5.03
C ASP A 63 -4.60 -22.76 -6.29
N GLY A 64 -4.68 -21.44 -6.49
CA GLY A 64 -5.34 -20.81 -7.63
C GLY A 64 -6.87 -20.87 -7.62
N SER A 65 -7.49 -21.36 -6.55
CA SER A 65 -8.95 -21.52 -6.46
C SER A 65 -9.72 -20.21 -6.34
N TRP A 66 -9.05 -19.15 -5.89
CA TRP A 66 -9.66 -17.85 -5.64
C TRP A 66 -8.67 -16.71 -5.87
N SER A 67 -9.18 -15.59 -6.38
CA SER A 67 -8.46 -14.32 -6.44
C SER A 67 -9.38 -13.12 -6.29
N THR A 68 -8.81 -12.00 -5.85
CA THR A 68 -9.46 -10.67 -5.83
C THR A 68 -8.44 -9.60 -6.21
N MET A 69 -8.93 -8.45 -6.65
CA MET A 69 -8.11 -7.27 -6.93
C MET A 69 -8.82 -6.00 -6.49
N GLY A 70 -8.05 -4.95 -6.28
CA GLY A 70 -8.57 -3.64 -5.89
C GLY A 70 -7.49 -2.57 -5.90
N THR A 71 -7.84 -1.41 -5.37
CA THR A 71 -6.94 -0.25 -5.24
C THR A 71 -6.94 0.20 -3.79
N PHE A 72 -5.76 0.54 -3.27
CA PHE A 72 -5.68 1.14 -1.94
C PHE A 72 -6.17 2.57 -1.92
N MET A 73 -6.68 2.98 -0.76
CA MET A 73 -7.03 4.35 -0.45
C MET A 73 -5.97 4.94 0.48
N PRO A 74 -5.51 6.19 0.26
CA PRO A 74 -4.70 6.87 1.26
C PRO A 74 -5.56 7.20 2.48
N MET A 75 -5.03 6.97 3.67
CA MET A 75 -5.72 7.28 4.93
C MET A 75 -4.73 7.61 6.04
N SER A 76 -5.25 7.93 7.23
CA SER A 76 -4.45 8.18 8.42
C SER A 76 -4.98 7.37 9.59
N ALA A 77 -4.06 6.79 10.35
CA ALA A 77 -4.29 6.20 11.66
C ALA A 77 -3.47 6.95 12.71
N SER A 78 -3.52 6.49 13.97
CA SER A 78 -2.83 7.15 15.09
C SER A 78 -1.30 7.10 15.01
N ASP A 79 -0.77 6.16 14.24
CA ASP A 79 0.66 5.92 13.98
C ASP A 79 1.17 6.63 12.73
N GLY A 80 0.28 7.10 11.84
CA GLY A 80 0.65 7.90 10.68
C GLY A 80 -0.23 7.64 9.45
N PRO A 81 0.12 8.27 8.32
CA PRO A 81 -0.53 8.02 7.05
C PRO A 81 -0.01 6.74 6.38
N HIS A 82 -0.90 6.01 5.71
CA HIS A 82 -0.59 4.81 4.93
C HIS A 82 -1.60 4.63 3.79
N TYR A 83 -1.37 3.64 2.93
CA TYR A 83 -2.32 3.20 1.91
C TYR A 83 -2.94 1.89 2.34
N ALA A 84 -4.26 1.77 2.33
CA ALA A 84 -4.89 0.53 2.77
C ALA A 84 -6.26 0.25 2.16
N SER A 85 -6.74 -0.97 2.38
CA SER A 85 -8.08 -1.43 2.02
C SER A 85 -8.56 -2.51 2.97
N ASN A 86 -9.84 -2.48 3.32
CA ASN A 86 -10.52 -3.59 3.98
C ASN A 86 -10.85 -4.66 2.93
N ILE A 87 -10.43 -5.91 3.16
CA ILE A 87 -10.52 -6.99 2.18
C ILE A 87 -11.18 -8.22 2.79
N LYS A 88 -12.17 -8.75 2.09
CA LYS A 88 -12.74 -10.08 2.34
C LYS A 88 -11.88 -11.15 1.66
N LEU A 89 -11.51 -12.20 2.39
CA LEU A 89 -10.75 -13.35 1.89
C LEU A 89 -11.64 -14.59 1.78
N ASP A 90 -11.18 -15.59 1.04
CA ASP A 90 -11.86 -16.89 0.89
C ASP A 90 -11.44 -17.89 1.99
N GLY A 91 -11.55 -17.47 3.25
CA GLY A 91 -11.24 -18.30 4.42
C GLY A 91 -9.76 -18.57 4.66
N VAL A 92 -9.46 -19.46 5.63
CA VAL A 92 -8.09 -19.82 6.04
C VAL A 92 -7.29 -20.41 4.89
N GLY A 93 -6.02 -20.01 4.75
CA GLY A 93 -5.18 -20.55 3.69
C GLY A 93 -3.86 -19.82 3.49
N LYS A 94 -3.11 -20.29 2.49
CA LYS A 94 -1.92 -19.63 1.98
C LYS A 94 -2.30 -18.76 0.79
N TYR A 95 -1.79 -17.55 0.79
CA TYR A 95 -2.10 -16.52 -0.20
C TYR A 95 -0.82 -15.90 -0.73
N GLN A 96 -0.92 -15.37 -1.94
CA GLN A 96 0.03 -14.45 -2.52
C GLN A 96 -0.65 -13.09 -2.69
N VAL A 97 0.06 -12.02 -2.39
CA VAL A 97 -0.36 -10.65 -2.65
C VAL A 97 0.68 -9.96 -3.52
N SER A 98 0.22 -9.26 -4.55
CA SER A 98 1.04 -8.45 -5.43
C SER A 98 0.56 -7.02 -5.41
N TYR A 99 1.48 -6.06 -5.29
CA TYR A 99 1.20 -4.63 -5.42
C TYR A 99 1.78 -4.11 -6.73
N HIS A 100 1.01 -3.25 -7.41
CA HIS A 100 1.46 -2.43 -8.52
C HIS A 100 1.39 -0.96 -8.09
N ILE A 101 2.55 -0.30 -8.05
CA ILE A 101 2.71 1.05 -7.49
C ILE A 101 3.10 2.01 -8.62
N ASP A 102 2.16 2.84 -9.04
CA ASP A 102 2.39 3.95 -9.95
C ASP A 102 2.99 5.16 -9.19
N PRO A 103 3.91 5.91 -9.83
CA PRO A 103 4.51 7.09 -9.22
C PRO A 103 3.51 8.26 -9.07
N PRO A 104 3.86 9.29 -8.26
CA PRO A 104 2.96 10.39 -7.90
C PRO A 104 2.27 11.21 -9.01
N PRO A 105 2.82 11.41 -10.23
CA PRO A 105 2.21 12.28 -11.23
C PRO A 105 0.79 11.90 -11.64
N ARG A 106 0.42 10.61 -11.59
CA ARG A 106 -0.94 10.17 -11.97
C ARG A 106 -2.01 10.71 -11.04
N ALA A 107 -1.66 10.97 -9.78
CA ALA A 107 -2.55 11.56 -8.78
C ALA A 107 -2.34 13.08 -8.63
N GLY A 108 -1.63 13.72 -9.56
CA GLY A 108 -1.49 15.19 -9.60
C GLY A 108 -0.35 15.77 -8.76
N TYR A 109 0.68 14.98 -8.43
CA TYR A 109 1.86 15.46 -7.72
C TYR A 109 3.01 15.78 -8.69
N TYR A 110 3.32 17.07 -8.81
CA TYR A 110 4.33 17.58 -9.72
C TYR A 110 5.69 17.72 -9.04
N ARG A 111 6.76 17.74 -9.85
CA ARG A 111 8.13 17.97 -9.38
C ARG A 111 8.71 19.21 -10.04
N HIS A 112 9.59 19.90 -9.32
CA HIS A 112 10.42 20.95 -9.88
C HIS A 112 11.46 20.36 -10.84
N THR A 113 11.83 21.14 -11.86
CA THR A 113 12.80 20.72 -12.89
C THR A 113 13.85 21.76 -13.22
N ASP A 114 13.79 22.93 -12.59
CA ASP A 114 14.82 23.96 -12.65
C ASP A 114 16.11 23.50 -11.99
N LYS A 115 17.20 24.22 -12.24
CA LYS A 115 18.54 23.84 -11.78
C LYS A 115 18.70 24.04 -10.27
N GLU A 116 18.00 25.03 -9.72
CA GLU A 116 18.15 25.50 -8.34
C GLU A 116 17.44 24.59 -7.35
N THR A 117 16.26 24.07 -7.72
CA THR A 117 15.36 23.34 -6.81
C THR A 117 14.81 22.04 -7.40
N GLY A 118 15.23 21.67 -8.61
CA GLY A 118 14.76 20.46 -9.29
C GLY A 118 15.15 19.17 -8.56
N VAL A 119 14.26 18.18 -8.66
CA VAL A 119 14.49 16.82 -8.15
C VAL A 119 14.53 15.81 -9.29
N ALA A 120 15.00 14.59 -9.02
CA ALA A 120 15.10 13.54 -10.03
C ALA A 120 13.75 13.20 -10.67
N LYS A 121 13.78 12.62 -11.88
CA LYS A 121 12.58 12.07 -12.52
C LYS A 121 11.97 10.99 -11.62
N TRP A 122 10.65 10.88 -11.65
CA TRP A 122 9.94 9.78 -11.00
C TRP A 122 10.35 8.42 -11.58
N TRP A 123 10.30 7.37 -10.76
CA TRP A 123 10.53 6.00 -11.17
C TRP A 123 9.44 5.48 -12.11
N THR A 124 9.72 4.41 -12.85
CA THR A 124 8.69 3.63 -13.56
C THR A 124 7.89 2.78 -12.55
N PRO A 125 6.65 2.36 -12.86
CA PRO A 125 5.86 1.55 -11.93
C PRO A 125 6.62 0.38 -11.33
N ILE A 126 6.36 0.10 -10.05
CA ILE A 126 7.02 -0.95 -9.26
C ILE A 126 6.00 -2.08 -9.03
N ASP A 127 6.42 -3.31 -9.31
CA ASP A 127 5.66 -4.52 -8.97
C ASP A 127 6.38 -5.28 -7.85
N LEU A 128 5.67 -5.58 -6.77
CA LEU A 128 6.17 -6.35 -5.63
C LEU A 128 5.22 -7.48 -5.29
N THR A 129 5.72 -8.57 -4.73
CA THR A 129 4.91 -9.74 -4.40
C THR A 129 5.39 -10.40 -3.12
N TRP A 130 4.45 -10.78 -2.27
CA TRP A 130 4.67 -11.46 -1.00
C TRP A 130 3.74 -12.66 -0.85
N ASN A 131 4.15 -13.64 -0.05
CA ASN A 131 3.30 -14.75 0.35
C ASN A 131 2.94 -14.60 1.83
N PHE A 132 1.69 -14.89 2.19
CA PHE A 132 1.26 -14.89 3.59
C PHE A 132 0.32 -16.06 3.88
N THR A 133 0.20 -16.40 5.16
CA THR A 133 -0.80 -17.35 5.64
C THR A 133 -1.85 -16.58 6.44
N TYR A 134 -3.11 -16.79 6.11
CA TYR A 134 -4.24 -16.25 6.84
C TYR A 134 -4.87 -17.36 7.69
N LEU A 135 -4.98 -17.12 9.01
CA LEU A 135 -5.44 -18.09 10.00
C LEU A 135 -6.87 -17.84 10.48
N GLY A 136 -7.63 -16.96 9.82
CA GLY A 136 -9.03 -16.68 10.16
C GLY A 136 -9.22 -15.49 11.10
N TYR A 137 -8.15 -14.77 11.42
CA TYR A 137 -8.19 -13.51 12.15
C TYR A 137 -7.06 -12.60 11.64
N GLY A 138 -7.31 -11.29 11.61
CA GLY A 138 -6.26 -10.31 11.42
C GLY A 138 -5.26 -10.33 12.59
N LYS A 139 -3.98 -10.13 12.31
CA LYS A 139 -2.97 -10.07 13.39
C LYS A 139 -3.24 -8.83 14.25
N LYS A 140 -3.43 -9.02 15.55
CA LYS A 140 -3.44 -7.91 16.51
C LYS A 140 -2.02 -7.34 16.62
N GLY A 141 -1.83 -6.13 16.08
CA GLY A 141 -0.78 -5.18 16.45
C GLY A 141 0.68 -5.65 16.29
N GLY A 142 1.40 -5.01 15.39
CA GLY A 142 2.85 -5.07 15.32
C GLY A 142 3.35 -4.55 13.98
N TYR A 143 3.74 -3.28 13.96
CA TYR A 143 4.87 -2.86 13.11
C TYR A 143 6.13 -3.57 13.61
#